data_AF-A0A7X9BKS0-F1
#
_entry.id   AF-A0A7X9BKS0-F1
#
_cell.length_a   1.000
_cell.length_b   1.000
_cell.length_c   1.000
_cell.angle_alpha   90.00
_cell.angle_beta   90.00
_cell.angle_gamma   90.00
#
_symmetry.space_group_name_H-M   'P 1'
#
loop_
_entity.id
_entity.type
_entity.pdbx_description
1 polymer ?
#
loop_
_entity_poly.entity_id
_entity_poly.type
_entity_poly.pdbx_seq_one_letter_code
_entity_poly.pdbx_strand_id
1 'polypeptide(L)'
;MVIVLERGIPLRDRENLKSFLERNHFKVNEIRGEEETIFGAVGKMSIDPREVEILPGVDRVIPISKPYKMASREFKKEDTIVEIPNNWGQIIKIGGTRVTAIAGPCAVESREQMMEIAKRVSSAGAVLLRGGAYKPRTSPYAFQGMGEEGLKILKEAGDAYGLPIATEIVSVEHIPVMKDLVDVYQIGARNMQNFELLKRVGELEKPVILKR
;
A
#
# COMPACT_ATOMS: atom_id res chain seq x y z
N MET A 1 -18.16 5.99 -15.33
CA MET A 1 -18.79 4.68 -15.06
C MET A 1 -19.80 4.40 -16.16
N VAL A 2 -20.01 3.14 -16.51
CA VAL A 2 -21.15 2.70 -17.33
C VAL A 2 -22.21 2.18 -16.38
N ILE A 3 -23.44 2.65 -16.52
CA ILE A 3 -24.57 2.26 -15.67
C ILE A 3 -25.55 1.54 -16.58
N VAL A 4 -25.83 0.28 -16.27
CA VAL A 4 -26.83 -0.52 -16.99
C VAL A 4 -28.16 -0.32 -16.29
N LEU A 5 -29.21 -0.01 -17.05
CA LEU A 5 -30.54 0.22 -16.49
C LEU A 5 -31.37 -1.06 -16.48
N GLU A 6 -32.27 -1.18 -15.51
CA GLU A 6 -33.26 -2.25 -15.48
C GLU A 6 -34.16 -2.21 -16.73
N ARG A 7 -34.57 -3.40 -17.20
CA ARG A 7 -35.50 -3.50 -18.34
C ARG A 7 -36.85 -2.91 -17.96
N GLY A 8 -37.33 -1.96 -18.77
CA GLY A 8 -38.63 -1.31 -18.56
C GLY A 8 -38.63 -0.24 -17.47
N ILE A 9 -37.46 0.30 -17.10
CA ILE A 9 -37.34 1.44 -16.18
C ILE A 9 -38.35 2.56 -16.52
N PRO A 10 -39.17 3.02 -15.56
CA PRO A 10 -40.08 4.14 -15.78
C PRO A 10 -39.34 5.41 -16.21
N LEU A 11 -39.94 6.20 -17.10
CA LEU A 11 -39.38 7.47 -17.58
C LEU A 11 -38.97 8.39 -16.42
N ARG A 12 -39.78 8.42 -15.36
CA ARG A 12 -39.53 9.18 -14.13
C ARG A 12 -38.23 8.78 -13.44
N ASP A 13 -37.99 7.48 -13.24
CA ASP A 13 -36.80 7.00 -12.55
C ASP A 13 -35.54 7.20 -13.39
N ARG A 14 -35.69 7.03 -14.71
CA ARG A 14 -34.64 7.35 -15.68
C ARG A 14 -34.23 8.83 -15.64
N GLU A 15 -35.21 9.74 -15.60
CA GLU A 15 -34.96 11.19 -15.51
C GLU A 15 -34.38 11.60 -14.15
N ASN A 16 -34.86 10.97 -13.06
CA ASN A 16 -34.32 11.16 -11.73
C ASN A 16 -32.86 10.73 -11.64
N LEU A 17 -32.52 9.56 -12.19
CA LEU A 17 -31.16 9.04 -12.23
C LEU A 17 -30.24 9.95 -13.03
N LYS A 18 -30.68 10.40 -14.21
CA LYS A 18 -29.92 11.36 -15.03
C LYS A 18 -29.68 12.66 -14.27
N SER A 19 -30.72 13.20 -13.65
CA SER A 19 -30.65 14.43 -12.85
C SER A 19 -29.71 14.27 -11.65
N PHE A 20 -29.75 13.12 -10.98
CA PHE A 20 -28.85 12.80 -9.87
C PHE A 20 -27.38 12.79 -10.33
N LEU A 21 -27.07 12.13 -11.44
CA LEU A 21 -25.72 12.07 -11.99
C LEU A 21 -25.22 13.46 -12.41
N GLU A 22 -26.06 14.25 -13.07
CA GLU A 22 -25.73 15.63 -13.50
C GLU A 22 -25.51 16.58 -12.31
N ARG A 23 -26.32 16.48 -11.24
CA ARG A 23 -26.12 17.22 -9.98
C ARG A 23 -24.78 16.88 -9.32
N ASN A 24 -24.31 15.65 -9.50
CA ASN A 24 -23.02 15.19 -9.03
C ASN A 24 -21.88 15.41 -10.04
N HIS A 25 -22.05 16.37 -10.96
CA HIS A 25 -21.05 16.80 -11.93
C HIS A 25 -20.60 15.72 -12.93
N PHE A 26 -21.46 14.73 -13.21
CA PHE A 26 -21.25 13.81 -14.32
C PHE A 26 -21.94 14.34 -15.58
N LYS A 27 -21.24 14.24 -16.71
CA LYS A 27 -21.88 14.31 -18.03
C LYS A 27 -22.42 12.93 -18.36
N VAL A 28 -23.73 12.83 -18.63
CA VAL A 28 -24.41 11.56 -18.93
C VAL A 28 -24.74 11.48 -20.42
N ASN A 29 -24.28 10.42 -21.08
CA ASN A 29 -24.72 10.04 -22.42
C ASN A 29 -25.59 8.78 -22.32
N GLU A 30 -26.80 8.83 -22.86
CA GLU A 30 -27.69 7.67 -22.96
C GLU A 30 -27.43 6.94 -24.27
N ILE A 31 -27.27 5.62 -24.21
CA ILE A 31 -27.19 4.74 -25.37
C ILE A 31 -28.33 3.73 -25.21
N ARG A 32 -29.23 3.71 -26.20
CA ARG A 32 -30.34 2.76 -26.27
C ARG A 32 -29.95 1.64 -27.23
N GLY A 33 -29.64 0.47 -26.68
CA GLY A 33 -29.45 -0.74 -27.45
C GLY A 33 -30.78 -1.47 -27.69
N GLU A 34 -30.73 -2.53 -28.50
CA GLU A 34 -31.88 -3.40 -28.78
C GLU A 34 -32.32 -4.18 -27.52
N GLU A 35 -31.38 -4.56 -26.66
CA GLU A 35 -31.65 -5.36 -25.45
C GLU A 35 -31.49 -4.60 -24.11
N GLU A 36 -30.59 -3.62 -24.06
CA GLU A 36 -30.24 -2.87 -22.84
C GLU A 36 -30.15 -1.36 -23.14
N THR A 37 -30.58 -0.54 -22.18
CA THR A 37 -30.28 0.90 -22.17
C THR A 37 -29.17 1.16 -21.16
N ILE A 38 -28.15 1.89 -21.59
CA ILE A 38 -26.98 2.20 -20.75
C ILE A 38 -26.77 3.72 -20.65
N PHE A 39 -26.34 4.15 -19.48
CA PHE A 39 -25.85 5.50 -19.23
C PHE A 39 -24.33 5.48 -19.11
N GLY A 40 -23.65 6.15 -20.04
CA GLY A 40 -22.23 6.49 -19.92
C GLY A 40 -22.08 7.78 -19.11
N ALA A 41 -21.63 7.67 -17.86
CA ALA A 41 -21.40 8.81 -16.98
C ALA A 41 -19.90 9.14 -16.89
N VAL A 42 -19.51 10.33 -17.37
CA VAL A 42 -18.11 10.81 -17.37
C VAL A 42 -18.01 12.06 -16.49
N GLY A 43 -17.19 12.00 -15.45
CA GLY A 43 -17.03 13.08 -14.47
C GLY A 43 -15.71 12.98 -13.70
N LYS A 44 -15.29 14.08 -13.06
CA LYS A 44 -14.03 14.15 -12.30
C LYS A 44 -14.15 13.73 -10.83
N MET A 45 -15.37 13.73 -10.27
CA MET A 45 -15.60 13.34 -8.88
C MET A 45 -15.79 11.84 -8.73
N SER A 46 -15.23 11.26 -7.67
CA SER A 46 -15.39 9.85 -7.31
C SER A 46 -16.67 9.68 -6.49
N ILE A 47 -17.80 9.47 -7.15
CA ILE A 47 -18.91 8.76 -6.51
C ILE A 47 -18.52 7.29 -6.41
N ASP A 48 -18.78 6.68 -5.25
CA ASP A 48 -18.66 5.25 -5.08
C ASP A 48 -19.68 4.56 -6.01
N PRO A 49 -19.27 3.66 -6.94
CA PRO A 49 -20.18 2.96 -7.83
C PRO A 49 -21.36 2.30 -7.09
N ARG A 50 -21.14 1.88 -5.84
CA ARG A 50 -22.15 1.24 -4.98
C ARG A 50 -23.29 2.18 -4.60
N GLU A 51 -23.04 3.49 -4.51
CA GLU A 51 -24.09 4.48 -4.24
C GLU A 51 -25.03 4.67 -5.43
N VAL A 52 -24.52 4.47 -6.66
CA VAL A 52 -25.32 4.54 -7.89
C VAL A 52 -26.07 3.23 -8.11
N GLU A 53 -25.46 2.11 -7.76
CA GLU A 53 -26.02 0.77 -7.96
C GLU A 53 -27.27 0.50 -7.11
N ILE A 54 -27.47 1.22 -6.00
CA ILE A 54 -28.67 1.11 -5.15
C ILE A 54 -29.83 2.03 -5.61
N LEU A 55 -29.64 2.86 -6.64
CA LEU A 55 -30.69 3.76 -7.11
C LEU A 55 -31.77 3.01 -7.89
N PRO A 56 -33.05 3.40 -7.76
CA PRO A 56 -34.14 2.78 -8.52
C PRO A 56 -33.87 2.78 -10.03
N GLY A 57 -34.07 1.63 -10.67
CA GLY A 57 -33.89 1.47 -12.11
C GLY A 57 -32.46 1.20 -12.57
N VAL A 58 -31.50 1.02 -11.65
CA VAL A 58 -30.12 0.62 -11.97
C VAL A 58 -29.96 -0.89 -11.80
N ASP A 59 -29.54 -1.59 -12.85
CA ASP A 59 -29.24 -3.04 -12.82
C ASP A 59 -27.84 -3.30 -12.26
N ARG A 60 -26.84 -2.61 -12.81
CA ARG A 60 -25.44 -2.72 -12.37
C ARG A 60 -24.62 -1.51 -12.77
N VAL A 61 -23.53 -1.25 -12.03
CA VAL A 61 -22.60 -0.15 -12.32
C VAL A 61 -21.20 -0.70 -12.61
N ILE A 62 -20.68 -0.39 -13.79
CA ILE A 62 -19.34 -0.76 -14.23
C ILE A 62 -18.43 0.48 -14.09
N PRO A 63 -17.55 0.54 -13.08
CA PRO A 63 -16.60 1.64 -12.96
C PRO A 63 -15.63 1.65 -14.16
N ILE A 64 -15.49 2.81 -14.80
CA ILE A 64 -14.52 2.98 -15.90
C ILE A 64 -13.13 3.32 -15.34
N SER A 65 -13.07 4.07 -14.22
CA SER A 65 -11.81 4.42 -13.56
C SER A 65 -11.46 3.42 -12.46
N LYS A 66 -10.23 2.92 -12.48
CA LYS A 66 -9.68 2.09 -11.42
C LYS A 66 -9.49 2.91 -10.14
N PRO A 67 -9.85 2.39 -8.95
CA PRO A 67 -9.77 3.14 -7.68
C PRO A 67 -8.33 3.43 -7.22
N TYR A 68 -7.31 2.87 -7.89
CA TYR A 68 -5.89 2.97 -7.54
C TYR A 68 -5.08 3.75 -8.58
N LYS A 69 -5.59 4.92 -9.00
CA LYS A 69 -5.03 5.71 -10.12
C LYS A 69 -3.53 5.97 -9.98
N MET A 70 -3.05 6.43 -8.81
CA MET A 70 -1.64 6.78 -8.62
C MET A 70 -0.67 5.60 -8.71
N ALA A 71 -1.15 4.38 -8.41
CA ALA A 71 -0.34 3.17 -8.47
C ALA A 71 -0.47 2.45 -9.83
N SER A 72 -1.31 2.94 -10.76
CA SER A 72 -1.58 2.26 -12.02
C SER A 72 -0.57 2.63 -13.11
N ARG A 73 -0.24 1.65 -13.97
CA ARG A 73 0.57 1.89 -15.18
C ARG A 73 -0.11 2.77 -16.23
N GLU A 74 -1.43 2.90 -16.15
CA GLU A 74 -2.20 3.83 -16.98
C GLU A 74 -1.90 5.28 -16.61
N PHE A 75 -1.67 5.55 -15.32
CA PHE A 75 -1.32 6.88 -14.83
C PHE A 75 0.18 7.16 -14.93
N LYS A 76 1.02 6.20 -14.54
CA LYS A 76 2.47 6.28 -14.65
C LYS A 76 3.01 5.10 -15.45
N LYS A 77 3.43 5.33 -16.70
CA LYS A 77 3.87 4.24 -17.60
C LYS A 77 5.21 3.66 -17.18
N GLU A 78 6.10 4.52 -16.71
CA GLU A 78 7.47 4.21 -16.33
C GLU A 78 7.53 3.48 -14.99
N ASP A 79 8.56 2.65 -14.81
CA ASP A 79 8.80 1.97 -13.54
C ASP A 79 9.10 2.98 -12.41
N THR A 80 8.65 2.66 -11.20
CA THR A 80 9.08 3.35 -9.99
C THR A 80 10.34 2.70 -9.48
N ILE A 81 11.45 3.44 -9.54
CA ILE A 81 12.71 3.05 -8.92
C ILE A 81 12.77 3.69 -7.54
N VAL A 82 12.80 2.85 -6.51
CA VAL A 82 12.95 3.29 -5.12
C VAL A 82 14.43 3.35 -4.80
N GLU A 83 14.90 4.51 -4.36
CA GLU A 83 16.29 4.76 -4.00
C GLU A 83 16.44 4.82 -2.48
N ILE A 84 17.36 4.02 -1.94
CA ILE A 84 17.60 3.90 -0.49
C ILE A 84 19.10 4.11 -0.27
N PRO A 85 19.53 5.26 0.27
CA PRO A 85 20.91 5.48 0.62
C PRO A 85 21.30 4.63 1.83
N ASN A 86 22.56 4.18 1.88
CA ASN A 86 23.15 3.59 3.08
C ASN A 86 24.18 4.55 3.72
N ASN A 87 24.63 4.18 4.92
CA ASN A 87 25.62 4.94 5.68
C ASN A 87 27.05 4.87 5.10
N TRP A 88 27.28 4.11 4.03
CA TRP A 88 28.56 4.01 3.32
C TRP A 88 28.59 4.84 2.02
N GLY A 89 27.55 5.64 1.76
CA GLY A 89 27.46 6.51 0.59
C GLY A 89 26.99 5.81 -0.69
N GLN A 90 26.48 4.58 -0.59
CA GLN A 90 25.89 3.85 -1.71
C GLN A 90 24.38 4.10 -1.78
N ILE A 91 23.83 4.11 -3.00
CA ILE A 91 22.38 4.21 -3.24
C ILE A 91 21.89 2.88 -3.79
N ILE A 92 21.03 2.21 -3.02
CA ILE A 92 20.38 0.97 -3.43
C ILE A 92 19.14 1.31 -4.23
N LYS A 93 19.00 0.69 -5.41
CA LYS A 93 17.84 0.85 -6.29
C LYS A 93 17.00 -0.42 -6.31
N ILE A 94 15.70 -0.29 -6.05
CA ILE A 94 14.71 -1.37 -6.12
C ILE A 94 13.65 -1.02 -7.18
N GLY A 95 13.27 -1.99 -8.02
CA GLY A 95 12.29 -1.81 -9.10
C GLY A 95 12.88 -1.76 -10.51
N GLY A 96 14.21 -1.93 -10.65
CA GLY A 96 14.89 -2.08 -11.94
C GLY A 96 15.00 -3.54 -12.39
N THR A 97 15.98 -3.83 -13.26
CA THR A 97 16.22 -5.17 -13.81
C THR A 97 16.89 -6.14 -12.85
N ARG A 98 17.59 -5.63 -11.82
CA ARG A 98 18.26 -6.44 -10.81
C ARG A 98 17.24 -7.07 -9.86
N VAL A 99 17.29 -8.39 -9.71
CA VAL A 99 16.59 -9.09 -8.63
C VAL A 99 17.21 -8.69 -7.30
N THR A 100 16.41 -8.11 -6.40
CA THR A 100 16.87 -7.65 -5.09
C THR A 100 16.46 -8.61 -3.99
N ALA A 101 17.41 -8.96 -3.11
CA ALA A 101 17.14 -9.78 -1.93
C ALA A 101 17.19 -8.92 -0.65
N ILE A 102 16.17 -9.05 0.20
CA ILE A 102 16.11 -8.47 1.54
C ILE A 102 16.07 -9.64 2.51
N ALA A 103 17.07 -9.75 3.39
CA ALA A 103 17.25 -10.95 4.21
C ALA A 103 17.63 -10.61 5.66
N GLY A 104 17.39 -11.58 6.55
CA GLY A 104 17.58 -11.45 7.99
C GLY A 104 16.51 -12.22 8.77
N PRO A 105 16.63 -12.31 10.10
CA PRO A 105 15.81 -13.22 10.88
C PRO A 105 14.36 -12.75 11.00
N CYS A 106 13.49 -13.66 11.46
CA CYS A 106 12.09 -13.33 11.73
C CYS A 106 11.95 -12.29 12.86
N ALA A 107 12.75 -12.41 13.91
CA ALA A 107 12.79 -11.52 15.05
C ALA A 107 14.25 -11.19 15.41
N VAL A 108 14.44 -10.01 16.00
CA VAL A 108 15.72 -9.65 16.63
C VAL A 108 15.71 -10.25 18.04
N GLU A 109 16.72 -11.05 18.36
CA GLU A 109 16.79 -11.81 19.62
C GLU A 109 18.07 -11.51 20.42
N SER A 110 19.16 -11.13 19.76
CA SER A 110 20.39 -10.66 20.42
C SER A 110 21.26 -9.85 19.46
N ARG A 111 22.24 -9.14 20.01
CA ARG A 111 23.23 -8.39 19.24
C ARG A 111 24.14 -9.31 18.45
N GLU A 112 24.61 -10.38 19.07
CA GLU A 112 25.50 -11.37 18.47
C GLU A 112 24.86 -12.02 17.25
N GLN A 113 23.59 -12.45 17.39
CA GLN A 113 22.78 -12.99 16.30
C GLN A 113 22.71 -12.00 15.13
N MET A 114 22.37 -10.74 15.40
CA MET A 114 22.18 -9.75 14.34
C MET A 114 23.48 -9.39 13.63
N MET A 115 24.58 -9.25 14.37
CA MET A 115 25.90 -8.98 13.80
C MET A 115 26.39 -10.12 12.90
N GLU A 116 26.20 -11.37 13.32
CA GLU A 116 26.58 -12.54 12.51
C GLU A 116 25.73 -12.62 11.24
N ILE A 117 24.41 -12.44 11.35
CA ILE A 117 23.52 -12.48 10.19
C ILE A 117 23.82 -11.35 9.22
N ALA A 118 23.99 -10.11 9.70
CA ALA A 118 24.29 -8.96 8.85
C ALA A 118 25.56 -9.18 8.01
N LYS A 119 26.62 -9.73 8.62
CA LYS A 119 27.85 -10.12 7.91
C LYS A 119 27.58 -11.09 6.77
N ARG A 120 26.86 -12.17 7.05
CA ARG A 120 26.55 -13.23 6.06
C ARG A 120 25.64 -12.72 4.95
N VAL A 121 24.62 -11.96 5.31
CA VAL A 121 23.62 -11.37 4.41
C VAL A 121 24.28 -10.37 3.45
N SER A 122 25.13 -9.49 3.97
CA SER A 122 25.91 -8.54 3.16
C SER A 122 26.84 -9.29 2.18
N SER A 123 27.58 -10.28 2.68
CA SER A 123 28.49 -11.09 1.85
C SER A 123 27.77 -11.91 0.76
N ALA A 124 26.50 -12.27 0.98
CA ALA A 124 25.67 -12.99 0.02
C ALA A 124 25.02 -12.08 -1.04
N GLY A 125 25.22 -10.75 -0.97
CA GLY A 125 24.71 -9.80 -1.95
C GLY A 125 23.27 -9.34 -1.69
N ALA A 126 22.71 -9.60 -0.51
CA ALA A 126 21.46 -8.97 -0.11
C ALA A 126 21.66 -7.47 0.07
N VAL A 127 20.61 -6.71 -0.22
CA VAL A 127 20.71 -5.24 -0.29
C VAL A 127 20.25 -4.57 0.99
N LEU A 128 19.32 -5.20 1.72
CA LEU A 128 18.82 -4.69 2.98
C LEU A 128 18.82 -5.79 4.04
N LEU A 129 19.00 -5.38 5.29
CA LEU A 129 18.86 -6.23 6.46
C LEU A 129 17.45 -6.12 7.03
N ARG A 130 16.75 -7.24 7.20
CA ARG A 130 15.44 -7.26 7.87
C ARG A 130 15.49 -7.90 9.25
N GLY A 131 14.67 -7.40 10.18
CA GLY A 131 14.52 -7.99 11.52
C GLY A 131 13.27 -7.47 12.20
N GLY A 132 12.47 -8.34 12.82
CA GLY A 132 11.26 -7.92 13.52
C GLY A 132 11.56 -7.53 14.97
N ALA A 133 11.61 -6.24 15.26
CA ALA A 133 11.77 -5.72 16.62
C ALA A 133 10.47 -5.76 17.44
N TYR A 134 9.33 -5.57 16.77
CA TYR A 134 7.99 -5.72 17.33
C TYR A 134 7.28 -6.85 16.61
N LYS A 135 6.62 -7.75 17.34
CA LYS A 135 5.98 -8.94 16.78
C LYS A 135 4.48 -8.90 17.06
N PRO A 136 3.62 -8.73 16.03
CA PRO A 136 2.18 -8.85 16.23
C PRO A 136 1.84 -10.33 16.44
N ARG A 137 1.55 -10.71 17.70
CA ARG A 137 1.25 -12.09 18.09
C ARG A 137 -0.23 -12.28 18.37
N THR A 138 -0.72 -13.47 18.03
CA THR A 138 -2.07 -13.89 18.43
C THR A 138 -2.15 -14.20 19.93
N SER A 139 -1.05 -14.69 20.52
CA SER A 139 -0.98 -15.01 21.95
C SER A 139 -0.14 -13.98 22.71
N PRO A 140 -0.61 -13.47 23.86
CA PRO A 140 0.18 -12.54 24.69
C PRO A 140 1.41 -13.20 25.32
N TYR A 141 1.44 -14.53 25.44
CA TYR A 141 2.56 -15.28 26.03
C TYR A 141 3.70 -15.57 25.04
N ALA A 142 3.48 -15.30 23.76
CA ALA A 142 4.53 -15.45 22.76
C ALA A 142 5.57 -14.32 22.90
N PHE A 143 6.80 -14.56 22.46
CA PHE A 143 7.83 -13.53 22.40
C PHE A 143 7.35 -12.32 21.59
N GLN A 144 7.24 -11.15 22.23
CA GLN A 144 6.70 -9.92 21.64
C GLN A 144 7.72 -9.14 20.80
N GLY A 145 8.98 -9.58 20.79
CA GLY A 145 10.11 -8.82 20.24
C GLY A 145 10.83 -8.00 21.32
N MET A 146 12.01 -7.49 20.98
CA MET A 146 12.83 -6.66 21.89
C MET A 146 12.45 -5.17 21.86
N GLY A 147 11.45 -4.78 21.08
CA GLY A 147 11.01 -3.39 20.97
C GLY A 147 12.13 -2.45 20.52
N GLU A 148 12.28 -1.31 21.21
CA GLU A 148 13.29 -0.29 20.89
C GLU A 148 14.72 -0.82 20.95
N GLU A 149 15.04 -1.69 21.91
CA GLU A 149 16.37 -2.30 22.01
C GLU A 149 16.67 -3.15 20.77
N GLY A 150 15.69 -3.93 20.30
CA GLY A 150 15.80 -4.68 19.06
C GLY A 150 16.00 -3.80 17.82
N LEU A 151 15.39 -2.61 17.79
CA LEU A 151 15.62 -1.64 16.71
C LEU A 151 17.05 -1.10 16.72
N LYS A 152 17.58 -0.75 17.90
CA LYS A 152 18.95 -0.27 18.05
C LYS A 152 19.96 -1.33 17.62
N ILE A 153 19.75 -2.59 18.02
CA ILE A 153 20.57 -3.73 17.60
C ILE A 153 20.50 -3.93 16.08
N LEU A 154 19.31 -3.89 15.50
CA LEU A 154 19.12 -4.05 14.05
C LEU A 154 19.84 -2.93 13.28
N LYS A 155 19.73 -1.68 13.75
CA LYS A 155 20.39 -0.52 13.14
C LYS A 155 21.91 -0.63 13.24
N GLU A 156 22.43 -0.97 14.42
CA GLU A 156 23.86 -1.18 14.62
C GLU A 156 24.41 -2.24 13.65
N ALA A 157 23.73 -3.38 13.53
CA ALA A 157 24.15 -4.46 12.63
C ALA A 157 24.03 -4.05 11.15
N GLY A 158 22.99 -3.32 10.77
CA GLY A 158 22.87 -2.77 9.42
C GLY A 158 24.01 -1.83 9.07
N ASP A 159 24.26 -0.85 9.94
CA ASP A 159 25.29 0.17 9.74
C ASP A 159 26.71 -0.42 9.69
N ALA A 160 26.98 -1.45 10.50
CA ALA A 160 28.28 -2.12 10.53
C ALA A 160 28.64 -2.82 9.21
N TYR A 161 27.65 -3.15 8.37
CA TYR A 161 27.85 -3.89 7.11
C TYR A 161 27.24 -3.18 5.88
N GLY A 162 26.92 -1.89 6.00
CA GLY A 162 26.42 -1.06 4.89
C GLY A 162 25.02 -1.46 4.41
N LEU A 163 24.19 -2.05 5.27
CA LEU A 163 22.85 -2.52 4.93
C LEU A 163 21.79 -1.62 5.57
N PRO A 164 20.99 -0.87 4.78
CA PRO A 164 19.80 -0.22 5.30
C PRO A 164 18.82 -1.24 5.87
N ILE A 165 18.10 -0.83 6.91
CA ILE A 165 17.25 -1.74 7.66
C ILE A 165 15.79 -1.66 7.23
N ALA A 166 15.14 -2.83 7.16
CA ALA A 166 13.71 -2.98 6.96
C ALA A 166 13.06 -3.69 8.16
N THR A 167 12.11 -3.04 8.82
CA THR A 167 11.42 -3.60 10.00
C THR A 167 9.92 -3.29 9.98
N GLU A 168 9.15 -4.14 10.64
CA GLU A 168 7.69 -4.00 10.69
C GLU A 168 7.28 -2.94 11.71
N ILE A 169 6.43 -2.01 11.26
CA ILE A 169 5.71 -1.10 12.14
C ILE A 169 4.30 -1.62 12.34
N VAL A 170 3.94 -1.83 13.62
CA VAL A 170 2.64 -2.44 13.98
C VAL A 170 1.63 -1.43 14.53
N SER A 171 2.10 -0.26 14.97
CA SER A 171 1.30 0.81 15.58
C SER A 171 1.91 2.18 15.25
N VAL A 172 1.06 3.20 15.18
CA VAL A 172 1.45 4.60 15.00
C VAL A 172 2.27 5.13 16.18
N GLU A 173 2.11 4.53 17.35
CA GLU A 173 2.84 4.89 18.58
C GLU A 173 4.34 4.58 18.49
N HIS A 174 4.75 3.70 17.58
CA HIS A 174 6.16 3.37 17.39
C HIS A 174 6.88 4.34 16.44
N ILE A 175 6.15 5.25 15.77
CA ILE A 175 6.74 6.22 14.84
C ILE A 175 7.83 7.08 15.51
N PRO A 176 7.62 7.68 16.71
CA PRO A 176 8.62 8.55 17.33
C PRO A 176 9.97 7.87 17.56
N VAL A 177 9.97 6.57 17.89
CA VAL A 177 11.20 5.81 18.12
C VAL A 177 11.80 5.26 16.82
N MET A 178 10.97 4.94 15.83
CA MET A 178 11.43 4.35 14.56
C MET A 178 11.91 5.38 13.55
N LYS A 179 11.38 6.61 13.56
CA LYS A 179 11.60 7.61 12.49
C LYS A 179 13.07 7.90 12.21
N ASP A 180 13.94 7.83 13.21
CA ASP A 180 15.36 8.14 13.07
C ASP A 180 16.24 6.89 12.88
N LEU A 181 15.67 5.69 13.08
CA LEU A 181 16.42 4.42 13.03
C LEU A 181 16.11 3.59 11.78
N VAL A 182 14.88 3.66 11.26
CA VAL A 182 14.38 2.76 10.20
C VAL A 182 14.54 3.40 8.83
N ASP A 183 15.13 2.68 7.89
CA ASP A 183 15.29 3.15 6.50
C ASP A 183 14.09 2.79 5.64
N VAL A 184 13.51 1.59 5.85
CA VAL A 184 12.33 1.09 5.14
C VAL A 184 11.31 0.52 6.11
N TYR A 185 10.08 1.04 6.06
CA TYR A 185 8.98 0.51 6.85
C TYR A 185 8.36 -0.72 6.18
N GLN A 186 8.08 -1.76 6.94
CA GLN A 186 7.24 -2.86 6.49
C GLN A 186 5.87 -2.76 7.15
N ILE A 187 4.81 -2.81 6.34
CA ILE A 187 3.44 -3.04 6.81
C ILE A 187 3.15 -4.53 6.64
N GLY A 188 2.93 -5.22 7.75
CA GLY A 188 2.56 -6.63 7.74
C GLY A 188 1.16 -6.86 7.16
N ALA A 189 0.89 -8.08 6.67
CA ALA A 189 -0.39 -8.43 6.07
C ALA A 189 -1.61 -8.18 7.00
N ARG A 190 -1.45 -8.38 8.32
CA ARG A 190 -2.48 -8.07 9.33
C ARG A 190 -2.86 -6.59 9.38
N ASN A 191 -1.96 -5.71 8.94
CA ASN A 191 -2.15 -4.26 8.89
C ASN A 191 -2.33 -3.74 7.45
N MET A 192 -2.50 -4.62 6.44
CA MET A 192 -2.67 -4.21 5.04
C MET A 192 -3.86 -3.24 4.85
N GLN A 193 -4.89 -3.36 5.69
CA GLN A 193 -6.08 -2.49 5.67
C GLN A 193 -6.18 -1.57 6.90
N ASN A 194 -5.09 -1.42 7.66
CA ASN A 194 -5.04 -0.45 8.74
C ASN A 194 -4.80 0.95 8.16
N PHE A 195 -5.87 1.57 7.64
CA PHE A 195 -5.78 2.82 6.88
C PHE A 195 -5.15 3.97 7.67
N GLU A 196 -5.38 4.04 8.98
CA GLU A 196 -4.76 5.08 9.83
C GLU A 196 -3.25 4.87 9.92
N LEU A 197 -2.78 3.63 10.12
CA LEU A 197 -1.35 3.34 10.07
C LEU A 197 -0.75 3.64 8.69
N LEU A 198 -1.43 3.27 7.60
CA LEU A 198 -0.97 3.52 6.23
C LEU A 198 -0.79 5.02 5.94
N LYS A 199 -1.75 5.86 6.35
CA LYS A 199 -1.66 7.32 6.20
C LYS A 199 -0.47 7.87 6.97
N ARG A 200 -0.36 7.53 8.26
CA ARG A 200 0.71 8.04 9.14
C ARG A 200 2.10 7.62 8.69
N VAL A 201 2.26 6.40 8.17
CA VAL A 201 3.54 5.92 7.63
C VAL A 201 3.86 6.60 6.29
N GLY A 202 2.86 6.86 5.45
CA GLY A 202 3.05 7.60 4.19
C GLY A 202 3.56 9.03 4.37
N GLU A 203 3.24 9.68 5.49
CA GLU A 203 3.75 11.02 5.84
C GLU A 203 5.22 11.04 6.25
N LEU A 204 5.85 9.88 6.49
CA LEU A 204 7.25 9.81 6.92
C LEU A 204 8.24 9.97 5.77
N GLU A 205 7.76 10.03 4.52
CA GLU A 205 8.57 10.18 3.30
C GLU A 205 9.70 9.15 3.17
N LYS A 206 9.50 7.97 3.76
CA LYS A 206 10.41 6.83 3.68
C LYS A 206 9.76 5.69 2.88
N PRO A 207 10.56 4.85 2.19
CA PRO A 207 10.02 3.70 1.46
C PRO A 207 9.23 2.74 2.34
N VAL A 208 8.19 2.14 1.75
CA VAL A 208 7.29 1.20 2.43
C VAL A 208 7.17 -0.11 1.67
N ILE A 209 7.38 -1.22 2.36
CA ILE A 209 7.05 -2.58 1.89
C ILE A 209 5.66 -2.92 2.42
N LEU A 210 4.66 -2.87 1.54
CA LEU A 210 3.28 -3.26 1.85
C LEU A 210 3.09 -4.75 1.53
N LYS A 211 2.83 -5.57 2.56
CA LYS A 211 2.52 -6.99 2.37
C LYS A 211 1.04 -7.18 2.03
N ARG A 212 0.79 -8.08 1.07
CA ARG A 212 -0.54 -8.59 0.75
C ARG A 212 -1.00 -9.65 1.74
#